data_AF-A0A917BSI6-F1
#
_entry.id   AF-A0A917BSI6-F1
#
_cell.length_a   1.000
_cell.length_b   1.000
_cell.length_c   1.000
_cell.angle_alpha   90.00
_cell.angle_beta   90.00
_cell.angle_gamma   90.00
#
_symmetry.space_group_name_H-M   'P 1'
#
loop_
_entity.id
_entity.type
_entity.pdbx_description
1 polymer ?
#
loop_
_entity_poly.entity_id
_entity_poly.type
_entity_poly.pdbx_seq_one_letter_code
_entity_poly.pdbx_strand_id
1 'polypeptide(L)' 'MIIWGYIARQVRRWNAYNRTVAELSQLDDRTLGDINVTRSEIRSIARSAAVQVA' A
#
# COMPACT_ATOMS: atom_id res chain seq x y z
N MET A 1 6.39 26.42 -8.39
CA MET A 1 5.30 26.23 -7.41
C MET A 1 5.52 24.93 -6.64
N ILE A 2 6.20 25.00 -5.49
CA ILE A 2 6.62 23.86 -4.66
C ILE A 2 5.42 23.01 -4.19
N ILE A 3 4.27 23.67 -4.06
CA ILE A 3 2.98 23.07 -3.66
C ILE A 3 2.59 21.92 -4.61
N TRP A 4 2.82 22.07 -5.92
CA TRP A 4 2.44 21.05 -6.90
C TRP A 4 3.20 19.74 -6.73
N GLY A 5 4.49 19.81 -6.39
CA GLY A 5 5.31 18.64 -6.09
C GLY A 5 4.88 17.93 -4.81
N TYR A 6 4.47 18.70 -3.79
CA TYR A 6 3.96 18.15 -2.53
C TYR A 6 2.64 17.38 -2.73
N ILE A 7 1.72 17.94 -3.51
CA ILE A 7 0.46 17.28 -3.87
C ILE A 7 0.73 16.02 -4.69
N ALA A 8 1.58 16.10 -5.72
CA ALA A 8 1.92 14.94 -6.55
C ALA A 8 2.52 13.79 -5.73
N ARG A 9 3.41 14.09 -4.76
CA ARG A 9 3.96 13.09 -3.85
C ARG A 9 2.87 12.47 -2.97
N GLN A 10 1.96 13.28 -2.42
CA GLN A 10 0.88 12.75 -1.59
C GLN A 10 -0.07 11.84 -2.38
N VAL A 11 -0.40 12.21 -3.63
CA VAL A 11 -1.22 11.40 -4.52
C VAL A 11 -0.55 10.06 -4.83
N ARG A 12 0.76 10.05 -5.10
CA ARG A 12 1.51 8.80 -5.33
C ARG A 12 1.47 7.87 -4.11
N ARG A 13 1.64 8.41 -2.91
CA ARG A 13 1.53 7.64 -1.66
C ARG A 13 0.14 7.04 -1.47
N TRP A 14 -0.90 7.83 -1.73
CA TRP A 14 -2.28 7.37 -1.61
C TRP A 14 -2.63 6.29 -2.65
N ASN A 15 -2.16 6.45 -3.88
CA ASN A 15 -2.34 5.45 -4.93
C ASN A 15 -1.64 4.13 -4.56
N ALA A 16 -0.38 4.19 -4.12
CA ALA A 16 0.37 3.03 -3.66
C ALA A 16 -0.34 2.29 -2.52
N TYR A 17 -0.84 3.03 -1.52
CA TYR A 17 -1.63 2.44 -0.43
C TYR A 17 -2.85 1.67 -0.95
N ASN A 18 -3.71 2.33 -1.74
CA ASN A 18 -4.95 1.73 -2.22
C ASN A 18 -4.68 0.53 -3.12
N ARG A 19 -3.64 0.62 -3.96
CA ARG A 19 -3.21 -0.47 -4.84
C ARG A 19 -2.76 -1.68 -4.02
N THR A 20 -1.89 -1.49 -3.03
CA THR A 20 -1.42 -2.60 -2.18
C THR A 20 -2.56 -3.22 -1.37
N VAL A 21 -3.48 -2.42 -0.84
CA VAL A 21 -4.67 -2.95 -0.16
C VAL A 21 -5.53 -3.76 -1.12
N ALA A 22 -5.80 -3.25 -2.32
CA ALA A 22 -6.63 -3.94 -3.29
C ALA A 22 -6.00 -5.27 -3.74
N GLU A 23 -4.71 -5.26 -4.11
CA GLU A 23 -3.97 -6.45 -4.54
C GLU A 23 -3.93 -7.50 -3.42
N LEU A 24 -3.54 -7.13 -2.19
CA LEU A 24 -3.46 -8.09 -1.08
C LEU A 24 -4.84 -8.56 -0.60
N SER A 25 -5.88 -7.72 -0.69
CA SER A 25 -7.23 -8.11 -0.27
C SER A 25 -7.89 -9.09 -1.25
N GLN A 26 -7.44 -9.09 -2.52
CA GLN A 26 -7.87 -10.04 -3.54
C GLN A 26 -7.27 -11.44 -3.35
N LEU A 27 -6.16 -11.55 -2.62
CA LEU A 27 -5.55 -12.84 -2.29
C LEU A 27 -6.37 -13.59 -1.24
N ASP A 28 -6.38 -14.91 -1.35
CA ASP A 28 -6.98 -15.78 -0.33
C ASP A 28 -6.06 -15.92 0.89
N ASP A 29 -6.60 -16.42 1.99
CA ASP A 29 -5.86 -16.53 3.25
C ASP A 29 -4.70 -17.52 3.17
N ARG A 30 -4.78 -18.50 2.27
CA ARG A 30 -3.72 -19.48 2.04
C ARG A 30 -2.53 -18.85 1.33
N THR A 31 -2.77 -18.10 0.26
CA THR A 31 -1.76 -17.38 -0.51
C THR A 31 -1.09 -16.31 0.35
N LEU A 32 -1.89 -15.59 1.15
CA LEU A 32 -1.37 -14.69 2.16
C LEU A 32 -0.51 -15.44 3.20
N GLY A 33 -0.95 -16.61 3.66
CA GLY A 33 -0.18 -17.48 4.57
C GLY A 33 1.13 -17.99 3.97
N ASP A 34 1.14 -18.34 2.69
CA ASP A 34 2.33 -18.82 1.97
C ASP A 34 3.42 -17.73 1.89
N ILE A 35 3.02 -16.45 1.84
CA ILE A 35 3.93 -15.30 1.91
C ILE A 35 4.12 -14.75 3.34
N ASN A 36 3.63 -15.47 4.35
CA ASN A 36 3.69 -15.11 5.76
C ASN A 36 3.08 -13.73 6.07
N VAL A 37 1.90 -13.45 5.49
CA VAL A 37 1.12 -12.24 5.71
C VAL A 37 -0.27 -12.62 6.22
N THR A 38 -0.78 -11.88 7.20
CA THR A 38 -2.16 -12.00 7.65
C THR A 38 -3.03 -10.84 7.15
N ARG A 39 -4.36 -11.05 7.06
CA ARG A 39 -5.30 -9.98 6.62
C ARG A 39 -5.20 -8.72 7.48
N SER A 40 -4.93 -8.86 8.77
CA SER A 40 -4.73 -7.72 9.67
C SER A 40 -3.49 -6.88 9.32
N GLU A 41 -2.47 -7.49 8.74
CA GLU A 41 -1.21 -6.83 8.39
C GLU A 41 -1.28 -6.07 7.06
N ILE A 42 -2.24 -6.40 6.18
CA ILE A 42 -2.41 -5.76 4.86
C ILE A 42 -2.37 -4.23 4.97
N ARG A 43 -3.08 -3.65 5.93
CA ARG A 43 -3.12 -2.19 6.13
C ARG A 43 -1.78 -1.62 6.57
N SER A 44 -1.04 -2.36 7.40
CA SER A 44 0.30 -1.97 7.87
C SER A 44 1.29 -2.01 6.72
N ILE A 45 1.31 -3.11 5.95
CA ILE A 45 2.17 -3.29 4.77
C ILE A 45 1.87 -2.22 3.72
N ALA A 46 0.59 -1.98 3.41
CA ALA A 46 0.19 -0.93 2.46
C ALA A 46 0.66 0.47 2.90
N ARG A 47 0.65 0.76 4.21
CA ARG A 47 1.16 2.03 4.74
C ARG A 47 2.67 2.13 4.61
N SER A 48 3.40 1.05 4.90
CA SER A 48 4.86 0.99 4.70
C SER A 48 5.25 1.13 3.23
N ALA A 49 4.51 0.49 2.31
CA ALA A 49 4.71 0.62 0.88
C ALA A 49 4.46 2.07 0.42
N ALA A 50 3.37 2.69 0.87
CA ALA A 50 3.07 4.08 0.54
C ALA A 50 4.17 5.06 0.98
N VAL A 51 4.82 4.84 2.13
CA VAL A 51 5.92 5.70 2.58
C VAL A 51 7.15 5.60 1.68
N GLN A 52 7.42 4.41 1.12
CA GLN A 52 8.58 4.10 0.28
C GLN A 52 8.53 4.68 -1.14
N VAL A 53 7.34 5.02 -1.67
CA VAL A 53 7.17 5.60 -3.03
C VAL A 53 7.53 7.10 -3.08
N ALA A 54 8.45 7.54 -2.22
CA ALA A 54 8.81 8.94 -1.98
C ALA A 54 9.97 9.44 -2.83
#